data_AF-A0A495UFF8-F1
#
_entry.id   AF-A0A495UFF8-F1
#
_cell.length_a   1.000
_cell.length_b   1.000
_cell.length_c   1.000
_cell.angle_alpha   90.00
_cell.angle_beta   90.00
_cell.angle_gamma   90.00
#
_symmetry.space_group_name_H-M   'P 1'
#
loop_
_entity.id
_entity.type
_entity.pdbx_description
1 polymer ?
#
loop_
_entity_poly.entity_id
_entity_poly.type
_entity_poly.pdbx_seq_one_letter_code
_entity_poly.pdbx_strand_id
1 'polypeptide(L)' 'MSDAHDQTAVDEQPITEDEKLTRACDWSDYRKAYGVSADHDTLRREHILFCAGWDAGRRS' A
#
# COMPACT_ATOMS: atom_id res chain seq x y z
N MET A 1 -3.06 27.69 -32.17
CA MET A 1 -2.03 26.99 -31.38
C MET A 1 -2.78 26.19 -30.33
N SER A 2 -2.99 24.91 -30.60
CA SER A 2 -3.75 24.01 -29.73
C SER A 2 -2.73 23.19 -28.95
N ASP A 3 -2.43 23.60 -27.72
CA ASP A 3 -1.70 22.75 -26.77
C ASP A 3 -2.72 22.04 -25.90
N ALA A 4 -3.05 20.82 -26.31
CA ALA A 4 -3.82 19.86 -25.57
C ALA A 4 -2.86 18.84 -24.97
N HIS A 5 -2.21 19.19 -23.86
CA HIS A 5 -1.50 18.23 -23.02
C HIS A 5 -1.52 18.74 -21.59
N ASP A 6 -2.39 18.15 -20.75
CA ASP A 6 -1.92 17.45 -19.56
C ASP A 6 -3.05 16.60 -18.97
N GLN A 7 -3.22 15.39 -19.51
CA GLN A 7 -4.00 14.34 -18.84
C GLN A 7 -3.03 13.44 -18.09
N THR A 8 -2.48 13.91 -16.98
CA THR A 8 -1.94 13.02 -15.95
C THR A 8 -2.95 12.90 -14.81
N ALA A 9 -4.14 12.40 -15.15
CA ALA A 9 -4.92 11.68 -14.16
C ALA A 9 -4.17 10.36 -13.96
N VAL A 10 -3.31 10.31 -12.94
CA VAL A 10 -2.80 9.03 -12.44
C VAL A 10 -4.03 8.34 -11.86
N ASP A 11 -4.72 7.58 -12.71
CA ASP A 11 -5.80 6.70 -12.33
C ASP A 11 -5.18 5.74 -11.30
N GLU A 12 -5.31 6.06 -10.01
CA GLU A 12 -5.08 5.11 -8.94
C GLU A 12 -6.19 4.07 -9.06
N GLN A 13 -6.00 3.14 -10.01
CA GLN A 13 -6.85 1.98 -10.13
C GLN A 13 -6.93 1.34 -8.74
N PRO A 14 -8.14 1.21 -8.18
CA PRO A 14 -8.30 0.63 -6.86
C PRO A 14 -7.75 -0.80 -6.89
N ILE A 15 -6.96 -1.16 -5.87
CA ILE A 15 -6.43 -2.52 -5.75
C ILE A 15 -7.57 -3.54 -5.78
N THR A 16 -7.36 -4.63 -6.50
CA THR A 16 -8.29 -5.76 -6.61
C THR A 16 -8.49 -6.43 -5.26
N GLU A 17 -9.57 -7.20 -5.11
CA GLU A 17 -9.81 -7.97 -3.87
C GLU A 17 -8.70 -9.00 -3.60
N ASP A 18 -8.12 -9.59 -4.65
CA ASP A 18 -7.01 -10.53 -4.52
C ASP A 18 -5.73 -9.84 -4.03
N GLU A 19 -5.48 -8.61 -4.48
CA GLU A 19 -4.36 -7.79 -4.00
C GLU A 19 -4.58 -7.37 -2.54
N LYS A 20 -5.81 -7.02 -2.16
CA LYS A 20 -6.15 -6.75 -0.75
C LYS A 20 -5.87 -7.95 0.13
N LEU A 21 -6.27 -9.15 -0.31
CA LEU A 21 -6.03 -10.39 0.43
C LEU A 21 -4.54 -10.70 0.54
N THR A 22 -3.81 -10.56 -0.57
CA THR A 22 -2.36 -10.78 -0.60
C THR A 22 -1.64 -9.82 0.35
N ARG A 23 -1.98 -8.53 0.32
CA ARG A 23 -1.41 -7.52 1.23
C ARG A 23 -1.72 -7.83 2.70
N ALA A 24 -2.92 -8.33 2.99
CA ALA A 24 -3.28 -8.74 4.35
C ALA A 24 -2.47 -9.96 4.83
N CYS A 25 -2.21 -10.93 3.95
CA CYS A 25 -1.31 -12.05 4.23
C CYS A 25 0.12 -11.57 4.47
N ASP A 26 0.67 -10.74 3.59
CA ASP A 26 2.03 -10.22 3.70
C ASP A 26 2.21 -9.38 4.99
N TRP A 27 1.20 -8.58 5.36
CA TRP A 27 1.20 -7.87 6.63
C TRP A 27 1.19 -8.82 7.84
N SER A 28 0.42 -9.91 7.77
CA SER A 28 0.41 -10.94 8.83
C SER A 28 1.78 -11.57 9.01
N ASP A 29 2.46 -11.90 7.93
CA ASP A 29 3.77 -12.54 7.97
C ASP A 29 4.88 -11.57 8.36
N TYR A 30 4.82 -10.30 7.92
CA TYR A 30 5.69 -9.24 8.39
C TYR A 30 5.64 -9.11 9.92
N ARG A 31 4.44 -9.04 10.51
CA ARG A 31 4.26 -8.95 11.96
C ARG A 31 4.83 -10.14 12.72
N LYS A 32 4.71 -11.36 12.16
CA LYS A 32 5.29 -12.57 12.77
C LYS A 32 6.81 -12.59 12.68
N ALA A 33 7.38 -12.14 11.58
CA ALA A 33 8.81 -12.19 11.32
C ALA A 33 9.60 -11.13 12.10
N TYR A 34 9.07 -9.91 12.19
CA TYR A 34 9.80 -8.76 12.74
C TYR A 34 9.25 -8.27 14.08
N GLY A 35 8.07 -8.75 14.49
CA GLY A 35 7.33 -8.14 15.57
C GLY A 35 6.77 -6.78 15.18
N VAL A 36 5.76 -6.33 15.91
CA VAL A 36 5.20 -4.98 15.80
C VAL A 36 4.89 -4.45 17.19
N SER A 37 4.75 -3.14 17.29
CA SER A 37 4.39 -2.53 18.56
C SER A 37 3.03 -3.03 19.06
N ALA A 38 2.93 -3.28 20.38
CA ALA A 38 1.67 -3.57 21.04
C ALA A 38 0.83 -2.28 21.26
N ASP A 39 1.44 -1.11 21.13
CA ASP A 39 0.75 0.17 21.15
C ASP A 39 -0.07 0.35 19.86
N HIS A 40 -1.36 0.65 20.02
CA HIS A 40 -2.31 0.70 18.91
C HIS A 40 -1.98 1.81 17.91
N ASP A 41 -1.54 2.98 18.38
CA ASP A 41 -1.22 4.12 17.50
C ASP A 41 0.04 3.85 16.68
N THR A 42 1.04 3.22 17.31
CA THR A 42 2.26 2.78 16.63
C THR A 42 1.95 1.68 15.61
N LEU A 43 1.17 0.66 15.99
CA LEU A 43 0.74 -0.41 15.10
C LEU A 43 -0.02 0.13 13.87
N ARG A 44 -0.88 1.13 14.07
CA ARG A 44 -1.60 1.80 12.99
C ARG A 44 -0.63 2.50 12.04
N ARG A 45 0.37 3.22 12.55
CA ARG A 45 1.39 3.89 11.72
C ARG A 45 2.21 2.88 10.93
N GLU A 46 2.64 1.79 11.55
CA GLU A 46 3.38 0.71 10.90
C GLU A 46 2.57 0.07 9.76
N HIS A 47 1.29 -0.19 9.99
CA HIS A 47 0.39 -0.74 8.96
C HIS A 47 0.21 0.23 7.77
N ILE A 48 0.08 1.54 8.02
CA ILE A 48 -0.03 2.55 6.95
C ILE A 48 1.26 2.58 6.11
N LEU A 49 2.41 2.60 6.76
CA LEU A 49 3.71 2.62 6.08
C LEU A 49 3.95 1.34 5.28
N PHE A 50 3.57 0.19 5.84
CA PHE A 50 3.62 -1.09 5.14
C PHE A 50 2.76 -1.07 3.87
N CYS A 51 1.50 -0.63 3.95
CA CYS A 51 0.63 -0.54 2.78
C CYS A 51 1.21 0.38 1.71
N ALA A 52 1.72 1.56 2.09
CA ALA A 52 2.33 2.48 1.12
C ALA A 52 3.55 1.86 0.41
N GLY A 53 4.43 1.18 1.15
CA GLY A 53 5.59 0.49 0.57
C GLY A 53 5.21 -0.70 -0.31
N TRP A 54 4.22 -1.49 0.11
CA TRP A 54 3.71 -2.64 -0.63
C TRP A 54 3.07 -2.21 -1.96
N ASP A 55 2.24 -1.16 -1.92
CA ASP A 55 1.57 -0.60 -3.11
C ASP A 55 2.61 -0.01 -4.08
N ALA A 56 3.64 0.66 -3.57
CA ALA A 56 4.72 1.23 -4.39
C ALA A 56 5.55 0.17 -5.12
N GLY A 57 5.93 -0.92 -4.43
CA GLY A 57 6.76 -1.98 -5.01
C GLY A 57 6.07 -2.83 -6.08
N ARG A 58 4.74 -2.76 -6.19
CA ARG A 58 3.96 -3.46 -7.23
C ARG A 58 3.59 -2.56 -8.42
N ARG A 59 3.75 -1.25 -8.29
CA ARG A 59 3.49 -0.26 -9.35
C ARG A 59 4.75 0.10 -10.16
N SER A 60 5.90 -0.49 -9.85
CA SER A 60 7.20 -0.32 -10.53
C SER A 60 7.50 -1.44 -11.52
#